data_AF-A0A948WAZ0-F1
#
_entry.id   AF-A0A948WAZ0-F1
#
_cell.length_a   1.000
_cell.length_b   1.000
_cell.length_c   1.000
_cell.angle_alpha   90.00
_cell.angle_beta   90.00
_cell.angle_gamma   90.00
#
_symmetry.space_group_name_H-M   'P 1'
#
loop_
_entity.id
_entity.type
_entity.pdbx_description
1 polymer ?
#
loop_
_entity_poly.entity_id
_entity_poly.type
_entity_poly.pdbx_seq_one_letter_code
_entity_poly.pdbx_strand_id
1 'polypeptide(L)'
;MMSEKVFNVLFLCTGNSARSVIAEAVLNQLGRGRFKAFSAGSMPTGSVNPHVLDLLERNNLPTEGIRSKSWDEFASPDAPKLDFVFTVCDQAAGEVCPVWPGQPMTAHWGLEDPAQIEGEEEQQRAVKNAFMQLNRRIGIFTSLPLDKIERHSLQKELDEIGTLSRN
;
A
#
# COMPACT_ATOMS: atom_id res chain seq x y z
N MET A 1 -15.64 24.55 11.60
CA MET A 1 -14.57 23.77 10.93
C MET A 1 -15.03 22.34 10.87
N MET A 2 -15.48 21.86 9.71
CA MET A 2 -15.68 20.42 9.53
C MET A 2 -14.29 19.82 9.43
N SER A 3 -13.88 19.00 10.40
CA SER A 3 -12.65 18.23 10.27
C SER A 3 -12.77 17.37 9.02
N GLU A 4 -11.92 17.60 8.01
CA GLU A 4 -11.88 16.72 6.84
C GLU A 4 -11.58 15.30 7.34
N LYS A 5 -12.42 14.34 6.91
CA LYS A 5 -12.25 12.93 7.29
C LYS A 5 -10.88 12.45 6.79
N VAL A 6 -10.09 11.87 7.69
CA VAL A 6 -8.86 11.16 7.32
C VAL A 6 -9.22 9.74 6.91
N PHE A 7 -8.80 9.32 5.72
CA PHE A 7 -9.04 7.97 5.21
C PHE A 7 -7.89 7.02 5.62
N ASN A 8 -8.22 5.93 6.29
CA ASN A 8 -7.24 4.91 6.66
C ASN A 8 -7.09 3.88 5.53
N VAL A 9 -5.86 3.65 5.08
CA VAL A 9 -5.55 2.75 3.96
C VAL A 9 -4.53 1.71 4.41
N LEU A 10 -4.81 0.43 4.18
CA LEU A 10 -3.90 -0.67 4.45
C LEU A 10 -3.38 -1.27 3.14
N PHE A 11 -2.06 -1.31 2.98
CA PHE A 11 -1.39 -2.02 1.88
C PHE A 11 -0.91 -3.39 2.35
N LEU A 12 -1.28 -4.43 1.62
CA LEU A 12 -0.96 -5.81 1.94
C LEU A 12 -0.02 -6.42 0.91
N CYS A 13 1.05 -7.04 1.40
CA CYS A 13 1.85 -7.98 0.60
C CYS A 13 2.31 -9.14 1.48
N THR A 14 2.76 -10.25 0.91
CA THR A 14 3.14 -11.45 1.69
C THR A 14 4.12 -11.15 2.82
N GLY A 15 5.31 -10.60 2.49
CA GLY A 15 6.40 -10.42 3.45
C GLY A 15 6.42 -9.12 4.25
N ASN A 16 5.56 -8.15 3.92
CA ASN A 16 5.65 -6.76 4.42
C ASN A 16 7.10 -6.23 4.52
N SER A 17 7.86 -6.41 3.43
CA SER A 17 9.28 -6.07 3.39
C SER A 17 9.60 -5.01 2.33
N ALA A 18 8.87 -4.98 1.21
CA ALA A 18 9.14 -4.07 0.11
C ALA A 18 7.90 -3.30 -0.38
N ARG A 19 7.10 -3.89 -1.28
CA ARG A 19 6.01 -3.19 -2.00
C ARG A 19 5.02 -2.48 -1.09
N SER A 20 4.50 -3.16 -0.06
CA SER A 20 3.51 -2.53 0.84
C SER A 20 4.12 -1.42 1.68
N VAL A 21 5.40 -1.53 2.06
CA VAL A 21 6.15 -0.48 2.78
C VAL A 21 6.36 0.75 1.91
N ILE A 22 6.75 0.56 0.64
CA ILE A 22 6.86 1.65 -0.33
C ILE A 22 5.51 2.36 -0.46
N ALA A 23 4.42 1.61 -0.59
CA ALA A 23 3.08 2.16 -0.75
C ALA A 23 2.63 2.98 0.48
N GLU A 24 2.91 2.50 1.70
CA GLU A 24 2.67 3.22 2.96
C GLU A 24 3.38 4.59 2.96
N ALA A 25 4.69 4.59 2.68
CA ALA A 25 5.48 5.82 2.70
C ALA A 25 5.01 6.82 1.63
N VAL A 26 4.75 6.34 0.41
CA VAL A 26 4.28 7.17 -0.70
C VAL A 26 2.92 7.80 -0.40
N LEU A 27 1.96 7.03 0.12
CA LEU A 27 0.63 7.57 0.42
C LEU A 27 0.66 8.54 1.59
N ASN A 28 1.45 8.28 2.63
CA ASN A 28 1.60 9.22 3.75
C ASN A 28 2.21 10.56 3.28
N GLN A 29 3.11 10.53 2.29
CA GLN A 29 3.65 11.75 1.68
C GLN A 29 2.63 12.47 0.78
N LEU A 30 2.03 11.75 -0.18
CA LEU A 30 1.13 12.34 -1.18
C LEU A 30 -0.24 12.72 -0.61
N GLY A 31 -0.69 12.00 0.42
CA GLY A 31 -2.00 12.18 1.04
C GLY A 31 -2.13 13.46 1.86
N ARG A 32 -1.02 14.12 2.25
CA ARG A 32 -0.99 15.44 2.91
C ARG A 32 -2.01 15.59 4.06
N GLY A 33 -2.13 14.55 4.89
CA GLY A 33 -3.04 14.53 6.05
C GLY A 33 -4.49 14.11 5.75
N ARG A 34 -4.90 14.00 4.47
CA ARG A 34 -6.20 13.41 4.09
C ARG A 34 -6.21 11.88 4.20
N PHE A 35 -5.04 11.27 4.17
CA PHE A 35 -4.87 9.82 4.26
C PHE A 35 -3.91 9.48 5.38
N LYS A 36 -4.16 8.35 6.02
CA LYS A 36 -3.22 7.66 6.89
C LYS A 36 -3.01 6.26 6.36
N ALA A 37 -1.81 6.00 5.87
CA ALA A 37 -1.44 4.73 5.28
C ALA A 37 -0.77 3.84 6.31
N PHE A 38 -1.00 2.54 6.16
CA PHE A 38 -0.39 1.46 6.90
C PHE A 38 0.03 0.37 5.92
N SER A 39 1.00 -0.47 6.30
CA SER A 39 1.33 -1.69 5.59
C SER A 39 1.37 -2.89 6.52
N ALA A 40 1.06 -4.07 5.98
CA ALA A 40 1.19 -5.32 6.70
C ALA A 40 1.39 -6.49 5.72
N GLY A 41 1.57 -7.68 6.27
CA GLY A 41 1.67 -8.90 5.48
C GLY A 41 1.09 -10.11 6.16
N SER A 42 0.78 -11.12 5.34
CA SER A 42 0.26 -12.40 5.79
C SER A 42 1.33 -13.30 6.39
N MET A 43 2.58 -13.17 5.90
CA MET A 43 3.76 -13.87 6.41
C MET A 43 4.91 -12.86 6.50
N PRO A 44 4.84 -11.90 7.44
CA PRO A 44 5.84 -10.83 7.55
C PRO A 44 7.24 -11.42 7.78
N THR A 45 8.23 -10.89 7.07
CA THR A 45 9.63 -11.33 7.17
C THR A 45 10.28 -10.92 8.51
N GLY A 46 9.68 -9.98 9.23
CA GLY A 46 10.24 -9.41 10.46
C GLY A 46 11.21 -8.24 10.21
N SER A 47 11.61 -8.00 8.96
CA SER A 47 12.48 -6.89 8.58
C SER A 47 12.10 -6.26 7.23
N VAL A 48 12.26 -4.95 7.14
CA VAL A 48 12.08 -4.20 5.88
C VAL A 48 13.31 -4.38 4.99
N ASN A 49 13.09 -4.48 3.68
CA ASN A 49 14.15 -4.62 2.70
C ASN A 49 15.09 -3.40 2.77
N PRO A 50 16.41 -3.58 2.94
CA PRO A 50 17.36 -2.47 3.07
C PRO A 50 17.36 -1.51 1.87
N HIS A 51 17.20 -2.02 0.65
CA HIS A 51 17.11 -1.17 -0.55
C HIS A 51 15.84 -0.32 -0.58
N VAL A 52 14.77 -0.75 0.11
CA VAL A 52 13.58 0.07 0.28
C VAL A 52 13.85 1.19 1.26
N LEU A 53 14.49 0.93 2.40
CA LEU A 53 14.86 1.97 3.35
C LEU A 53 15.77 3.02 2.70
N ASP A 54 16.83 2.60 1.99
CA ASP A 54 17.71 3.49 1.24
C ASP A 54 16.96 4.31 0.17
N LEU A 55 16.03 3.67 -0.57
CA LEU A 55 15.18 4.38 -1.53
C LEU A 55 14.31 5.44 -0.85
N LEU A 56 13.65 5.11 0.27
CA LEU A 56 12.76 6.04 0.97
C LEU A 56 13.54 7.26 1.49
N GLU A 57 14.70 7.02 2.11
CA GLU A 57 15.58 8.09 2.61
C GLU A 57 16.05 9.00 1.48
N ARG A 58 16.55 8.45 0.36
CA ARG A 58 17.01 9.25 -0.78
C ARG A 58 15.92 10.10 -1.42
N ASN A 59 14.67 9.68 -1.33
CA ASN A 59 13.52 10.41 -1.86
C ASN A 59 12.84 11.31 -0.81
N ASN A 60 13.42 11.44 0.39
CA ASN A 60 12.85 12.19 1.52
C ASN A 60 11.40 11.76 1.86
N LEU A 61 11.14 10.46 1.78
CA LEU A 61 9.86 9.88 2.15
C LEU A 61 9.83 9.55 3.64
N PRO A 62 8.64 9.62 4.29
CA PRO A 62 8.52 9.34 5.71
C PRO A 62 8.87 7.87 6.01
N THR A 63 9.78 7.66 6.95
CA THR A 63 10.22 6.32 7.42
C THR A 63 9.88 6.05 8.88
N GLU A 64 9.36 7.05 9.60
CA GLU A 64 9.05 6.92 11.02
C GLU A 64 7.96 5.87 11.26
N GLY A 65 8.23 4.90 12.15
CA GLY A 65 7.29 3.84 12.51
C GLY A 65 7.14 2.72 11.46
N ILE A 66 7.86 2.79 10.33
CA ILE A 66 7.87 1.72 9.34
C ILE A 66 8.54 0.47 9.93
N ARG A 67 7.85 -0.67 9.83
CA ARG A 67 8.33 -2.00 10.23
C ARG A 67 7.56 -3.09 9.52
N SER A 68 8.16 -4.27 9.41
CA SER A 68 7.49 -5.49 8.97
C SER A 68 6.58 -6.02 10.07
N LYS A 69 5.30 -6.28 9.76
CA LYS A 69 4.27 -6.65 10.73
C LYS A 69 3.14 -7.49 10.15
N SER A 70 2.49 -8.29 11.01
CA SER A 70 1.35 -9.12 10.61
C SER A 70 0.13 -8.25 10.35
N TRP A 71 -0.67 -8.66 9.37
CA TRP A 71 -1.97 -8.06 9.10
C TRP A 71 -3.00 -8.28 10.22
N ASP A 72 -2.73 -9.18 11.16
CA ASP A 72 -3.62 -9.49 12.30
C ASP A 72 -3.75 -8.29 13.23
N GLU A 73 -2.72 -7.43 13.28
CA GLU A 73 -2.75 -6.16 14.00
C GLU A 73 -3.89 -5.23 13.53
N PHE A 74 -4.35 -5.42 12.29
CA PHE A 74 -5.40 -4.61 11.67
C PHE A 74 -6.77 -5.29 11.65
N ALA A 75 -6.85 -6.55 12.06
CA ALA A 75 -8.11 -7.30 12.18
C ALA A 75 -8.71 -7.24 13.60
N SER A 76 -7.95 -6.73 14.58
CA SER A 76 -8.40 -6.54 15.97
C SER A 76 -9.55 -5.53 16.08
N PRO A 77 -10.48 -5.67 17.05
CA PRO A 77 -11.50 -4.66 17.34
C PRO A 77 -10.96 -3.27 17.65
N ASP A 78 -9.75 -3.17 18.21
CA ASP A 78 -9.09 -1.90 18.56
C ASP A 78 -8.23 -1.34 17.41
N ALA A 79 -8.19 -2.05 16.27
CA ALA A 79 -7.44 -1.62 15.11
C ALA A 79 -8.04 -0.32 14.51
N PRO A 80 -7.22 0.48 13.80
CA PRO A 80 -7.73 1.59 13.02
C PRO A 80 -8.86 1.13 12.08
N LYS A 81 -9.99 1.85 12.09
CA LYS A 81 -11.07 1.58 11.14
C LYS A 81 -10.58 1.85 9.73
N LEU A 82 -10.43 0.80 8.93
CA LEU A 82 -9.94 0.90 7.56
C LEU A 82 -11.07 1.38 6.63
N ASP A 83 -10.74 2.30 5.73
CA ASP A 83 -11.61 2.69 4.62
C ASP A 83 -11.26 1.92 3.34
N PHE A 84 -9.97 1.63 3.15
CA PHE A 84 -9.44 0.95 1.98
C PHE A 84 -8.41 -0.12 2.35
N VAL A 85 -8.41 -1.23 1.62
CA VAL A 85 -7.41 -2.30 1.72
C VAL A 85 -6.93 -2.66 0.31
N PHE A 86 -5.64 -2.49 0.04
CA PHE A 86 -5.06 -2.76 -1.28
C PHE A 86 -4.02 -3.87 -1.21
N THR A 87 -4.20 -4.93 -2.00
CA THR A 87 -3.20 -5.99 -2.14
C THR A 87 -2.23 -5.64 -3.26
N VAL A 88 -0.91 -5.68 -3.00
CA VAL A 88 0.12 -5.29 -3.97
C VAL A 88 0.99 -6.46 -4.44
N CYS A 89 0.64 -7.68 -4.03
CA CYS A 89 1.16 -8.92 -4.60
C CYS A 89 0.03 -9.92 -4.86
N ASP A 90 0.20 -10.73 -5.90
CA ASP A 90 -0.83 -11.67 -6.35
C ASP A 90 -1.12 -12.73 -5.28
N GLN A 91 -0.08 -13.13 -4.54
CA GLN A 91 -0.23 -14.09 -3.46
C GLN A 91 -1.11 -13.54 -2.31
N ALA A 92 -0.94 -12.28 -1.90
CA ALA A 92 -1.81 -11.68 -0.88
C ALA A 92 -3.24 -11.47 -1.39
N ALA A 93 -3.46 -11.38 -2.70
CA ALA A 93 -4.80 -11.33 -3.30
C ALA A 93 -5.49 -12.71 -3.31
N GLY A 94 -4.72 -13.79 -3.43
CA GLY A 94 -5.22 -15.16 -3.43
C GLY A 94 -5.37 -15.80 -2.04
N GLU A 95 -4.81 -15.18 -1.00
CA GLU A 95 -4.94 -15.64 0.38
C GLU A 95 -6.29 -15.24 1.01
N VAL A 96 -6.81 -16.09 1.90
CA VAL A 96 -8.05 -15.80 2.63
C VAL A 96 -7.77 -14.65 3.60
N CYS A 97 -8.08 -13.43 3.17
CA CYS A 97 -7.96 -12.24 4.01
C CYS A 97 -8.87 -12.35 5.24
N PRO A 98 -8.43 -11.85 6.41
CA PRO A 98 -9.31 -11.75 7.57
C PRO A 98 -10.50 -10.83 7.29
N VAL A 99 -11.59 -11.02 8.04
CA VAL A 99 -12.74 -10.13 7.96
C VAL A 99 -12.37 -8.80 8.61
N TRP A 100 -12.19 -7.77 7.78
CA TRP A 100 -11.87 -6.43 8.25
C TRP A 100 -13.08 -5.76 8.92
N PRO A 101 -12.94 -5.20 10.13
CA PRO A 101 -13.97 -4.38 10.73
C PRO A 101 -14.36 -3.22 9.79
N GLY A 102 -15.67 -3.03 9.59
CA GLY A 102 -16.20 -1.91 8.80
C GLY A 102 -16.27 -2.11 7.28
N GLN A 103 -15.86 -3.27 6.74
CA GLN A 103 -15.98 -3.63 5.32
C GLN A 103 -15.36 -2.57 4.37
N PRO A 104 -14.03 -2.36 4.47
CA PRO A 104 -13.30 -1.44 3.61
C PRO A 104 -13.46 -1.81 2.14
N MET A 105 -13.30 -0.82 1.26
CA MET A 105 -13.21 -1.09 -0.18
C MET A 105 -11.87 -1.73 -0.49
N THR A 106 -11.88 -2.73 -1.37
CA THR A 106 -10.70 -3.54 -1.68
C THR A 106 -10.35 -3.43 -3.15
N ALA A 107 -9.07 -3.38 -3.48
CA ALA A 107 -8.60 -3.50 -4.86
C ALA A 107 -7.23 -4.21 -4.90
N HIS A 108 -6.92 -4.78 -6.06
CA HIS A 108 -5.66 -5.47 -6.29
C HIS A 108 -4.76 -4.68 -7.25
N TRP A 109 -3.59 -4.26 -6.76
CA TRP A 109 -2.59 -3.50 -7.48
C TRP A 109 -1.31 -4.33 -7.60
N GLY A 110 -1.42 -5.50 -8.23
CA GLY A 110 -0.32 -6.44 -8.42
C GLY A 110 0.94 -5.79 -8.99
N LEU A 111 2.08 -6.16 -8.40
CA LEU A 111 3.43 -5.75 -8.77
C LEU A 111 4.36 -6.96 -8.60
N GLU A 112 5.32 -7.11 -9.52
CA GLU A 112 6.39 -8.10 -9.37
C GLU A 112 7.13 -7.92 -8.05
N ASP A 113 7.54 -9.02 -7.41
CA ASP A 113 8.25 -8.97 -6.13
C ASP A 113 9.75 -8.70 -6.32
N PRO A 114 10.28 -7.55 -5.86
CA PRO A 114 11.71 -7.30 -5.90
C PRO A 114 12.51 -8.32 -5.07
N ALA A 115 11.91 -8.92 -4.04
CA ALA A 115 12.59 -9.86 -3.16
C ALA A 115 12.84 -11.24 -3.79
N GLN A 116 12.18 -11.56 -4.91
CA GLN A 116 12.34 -12.83 -5.64
C GLN A 116 13.39 -12.74 -6.75
N ILE A 117 14.03 -11.57 -6.90
CA ILE A 117 15.01 -11.32 -7.95
C ILE A 117 16.41 -11.57 -7.38
N GLU A 118 17.21 -12.34 -8.11
CA GLU A 118 18.62 -12.56 -7.80
C GLU A 118 19.48 -11.42 -8.37
N GLY A 119 20.55 -11.05 -7.65
CA GLY A 119 21.45 -9.96 -8.03
C GLY A 119 21.11 -8.62 -7.36
N GLU A 120 22.11 -7.98 -6.76
CA GLU A 120 21.92 -6.73 -6.00
C GLU A 120 21.44 -5.58 -6.88
N GLU A 121 22.02 -5.42 -8.07
CA GLU A 121 21.64 -4.36 -9.00
C GLU A 121 20.20 -4.56 -9.52
N GLU A 122 19.83 -5.79 -9.83
CA GLU A 122 18.51 -6.17 -10.28
C GLU A 122 17.46 -5.95 -9.18
N GLN A 123 17.78 -6.29 -7.92
CA GLN A 123 16.93 -5.99 -6.77
C GLN A 123 16.70 -4.48 -6.60
N GLN A 124 17.77 -3.67 -6.64
CA GLN A 124 17.65 -2.22 -6.58
C GLN A 124 16.79 -1.66 -7.73
N ARG A 125 16.98 -2.18 -8.94
CA ARG A 125 16.18 -1.79 -10.11
C ARG A 125 14.71 -2.17 -9.93
N ALA A 126 14.41 -3.34 -9.38
CA ALA A 126 13.06 -3.78 -9.12
C ALA A 126 12.38 -2.96 -8.02
N VAL A 127 13.10 -2.61 -6.95
CA VAL A 127 12.61 -1.68 -5.92
C VAL A 127 12.27 -0.32 -6.50
N LYS A 128 13.15 0.25 -7.35
CA LYS A 128 12.86 1.51 -8.08
C LYS A 128 11.65 1.39 -9.01
N ASN A 129 11.52 0.28 -9.72
CA ASN A 129 10.37 0.02 -10.60
C ASN A 129 9.06 -0.08 -9.82
N ALA A 130 9.06 -0.75 -8.67
CA ALA A 130 7.90 -0.83 -7.78
C ALA A 130 7.53 0.56 -7.25
N PHE A 131 8.51 1.36 -6.83
CA PHE A 131 8.30 2.74 -6.40
C PHE A 131 7.65 3.60 -7.48
N MET A 132 8.15 3.59 -8.72
CA MET A 132 7.58 4.38 -9.81
C MET A 132 6.11 3.99 -10.09
N GLN A 133 5.80 2.70 -10.10
CA GLN A 133 4.45 2.22 -10.34
C GLN A 133 3.49 2.60 -9.19
N LEU A 134 3.90 2.39 -7.94
CA LEU A 134 3.12 2.75 -6.77
C LEU A 134 2.91 4.26 -6.68
N ASN A 135 3.94 5.06 -6.92
CA ASN A 135 3.85 6.52 -6.91
C ASN A 135 2.84 7.03 -7.94
N ARG A 136 2.79 6.45 -9.13
CA ARG A 136 1.78 6.77 -10.15
C ARG A 136 0.37 6.37 -9.70
N ARG A 137 0.18 5.11 -9.29
CA ARG A 137 -1.13 4.58 -8.87
C ARG A 137 -1.69 5.36 -7.68
N ILE A 138 -0.86 5.61 -6.67
CA ILE A 138 -1.24 6.36 -5.47
C ILE A 138 -1.51 7.83 -5.82
N GLY A 139 -0.72 8.44 -6.71
CA GLY A 139 -0.99 9.79 -7.21
C GLY A 139 -2.41 9.92 -7.78
N ILE A 140 -2.82 8.98 -8.64
CA ILE A 140 -4.18 8.94 -9.20
C ILE A 140 -5.21 8.73 -8.08
N PHE A 141 -5.00 7.74 -7.21
CA PHE A 141 -5.90 7.46 -6.07
C PHE A 141 -6.13 8.70 -5.19
N THR A 142 -5.08 9.43 -4.83
CA THR A 142 -5.19 10.64 -4.00
C THR A 142 -5.93 11.79 -4.68
N SER A 143 -6.03 11.76 -6.02
CA SER A 143 -6.74 12.76 -6.81
C SER A 143 -8.24 12.49 -6.96
N LEU A 144 -8.70 11.28 -6.58
CA LEU A 144 -10.12 10.92 -6.67
C LEU A 144 -10.98 11.77 -5.72
N PRO A 145 -12.18 12.20 -6.15
CA PRO A 145 -13.11 12.96 -5.33
C PRO A 145 -13.91 12.02 -4.41
N LEU A 146 -13.24 11.42 -3.41
CA LEU A 146 -13.79 10.36 -2.54
C LEU A 146 -15.10 10.73 -1.81
N ASP A 147 -15.37 12.02 -1.64
CA ASP A 147 -16.57 12.58 -1.00
C ASP A 147 -17.76 12.74 -1.96
N LYS A 148 -17.54 12.64 -3.28
CA LYS A 148 -18.54 12.95 -4.31
C LYS A 148 -18.84 11.78 -5.25
N ILE A 149 -18.01 10.74 -5.21
CA ILE A 149 -18.16 9.57 -6.05
C ILE A 149 -19.00 8.51 -5.35
N GLU A 150 -19.94 7.91 -6.08
CA GLU A 150 -20.73 6.78 -5.57
C GLU A 150 -19.85 5.54 -5.38
N ARG A 151 -20.20 4.70 -4.39
CA ARG A 151 -19.39 3.54 -4.01
C ARG A 151 -19.08 2.60 -5.17
N HIS A 152 -20.03 2.35 -6.07
CA HIS A 152 -19.81 1.46 -7.21
C HIS A 152 -18.83 2.06 -8.23
N SER A 153 -18.99 3.34 -8.56
CA SER A 153 -18.06 4.06 -9.43
C SER A 153 -16.67 4.13 -8.82
N LEU A 154 -16.56 4.39 -7.51
CA LEU A 154 -15.28 4.37 -6.81
C LEU A 154 -14.62 3.00 -6.88
N GLN A 155 -15.37 1.93 -6.67
CA GLN A 155 -14.82 0.56 -6.77
C GLN A 155 -14.19 0.34 -8.14
N LYS A 156 -14.89 0.73 -9.22
CA LYS A 156 -14.38 0.63 -10.58
C LYS A 156 -13.09 1.41 -10.79
N GLU A 157 -13.01 2.65 -10.33
CA GLU A 157 -11.78 3.47 -10.41
C GLU A 157 -10.61 2.82 -9.67
N LEU A 158 -10.86 2.28 -8.46
CA LEU A 158 -9.82 1.60 -7.67
C LEU A 158 -9.28 0.34 -8.38
N ASP A 159 -10.16 -0.42 -9.01
CA ASP A 159 -9.79 -1.61 -9.79
C ASP A 159 -9.01 -1.21 -11.05
N GLU A 160 -9.45 -0.17 -11.77
CA GLU A 160 -8.77 0.35 -12.98
C GLU A 160 -7.36 0.85 -12.68
N ILE A 161 -7.15 1.57 -11.57
CA ILE A 161 -5.82 1.98 -11.10
C ILE A 161 -4.87 0.79 -10.97
N GLY A 162 -5.37 -0.37 -10.54
CA GLY A 162 -4.59 -1.60 -10.39
C GLY A 162 -4.05 -2.15 -11.71
N THR A 163 -4.74 -1.89 -12.81
CA THR A 163 -4.42 -2.41 -14.15
C THR A 163 -3.46 -1.52 -14.96
N LEU A 164 -3.11 -0.34 -14.43
CA LEU A 164 -2.22 0.58 -15.12
C LEU A 164 -0.81 -0.01 -15.24
N SER A 165 -0.42 -0.36 -16.47
CA SER A 165 0.93 -0.78 -16.86
C SER A 165 1.88 0.42 -17.07
N ARG A 166 3.20 0.18 -17.01
CA ARG A 166 4.22 1.11 -17.54
C ARG A 166 3.99 1.29 -19.04
N ASN A 167 3.40 2.42 -19.44
CA ASN A 167 3.62 2.93 -20.78
C ASN A 167 4.97 3.64 -20.82
#